data_AF-A0AAV2S3Z0-F1
#
_entry.id   AF-A0AAV2S3Z0-F1
#
_cell.length_a   1.000
_cell.length_b   1.000
_cell.length_c   1.000
_cell.angle_alpha   90.00
_cell.angle_beta   90.00
_cell.angle_gamma   90.00
#
_symmetry.space_group_name_H-M   'P 1'
#
loop_
_entity.id
_entity.type
_entity.pdbx_description
1 polymer ?
#
loop_
_entity_poly.entity_id
_entity_poly.type
_entity_poly.pdbx_seq_one_letter_code
_entity_poly.pdbx_strand_id
1 'polypeptide(L)'
;SEGKVDTEDEDLSGLMMEESQDLDGGKDDIAEPLFAFLEELCELRGVSKWLRKTLISFVQITYGKTINRHIHETVSGMFSESMMLYYLNTIKDNIWPIEDEGIETQEKIDTEEDKLNIRAEAREQFVNNLPVLLCTLVGQQNARRGADKLFTTLQHHALNKNLFYTTFEVLLRELFPELQAHMEKKL
;
A
#
# COMPACT_ATOMS: atom_id res chain seq x y z
N SER A 1 -34.07 33.73 -14.10
CA SER A 1 -34.19 33.84 -12.64
C SER A 1 -33.85 32.48 -12.08
N GLU A 2 -32.56 32.22 -12.01
CA GLU A 2 -31.95 30.99 -11.50
C GLU A 2 -32.05 30.93 -9.97
N GLY A 3 -31.88 29.71 -9.45
CA GLY A 3 -31.24 29.48 -8.17
C GLY A 3 -32.16 29.00 -7.05
N LYS A 4 -32.36 27.68 -6.97
CA LYS A 4 -32.53 26.99 -5.68
C LYS A 4 -32.37 25.48 -5.79
N VAL A 5 -31.12 25.04 -5.84
CA VAL A 5 -30.63 23.75 -5.32
C VAL A 5 -29.28 24.10 -4.68
N ASP A 6 -28.82 23.33 -3.69
CA ASP A 6 -27.54 23.48 -2.95
C ASP A 6 -27.68 24.11 -1.56
N THR A 7 -28.44 23.47 -0.66
CA THR A 7 -28.31 23.74 0.78
C THR A 7 -28.27 22.46 1.63
N GLU A 8 -28.45 21.27 1.04
CA GLU A 8 -28.49 20.01 1.81
C GLU A 8 -27.12 19.29 1.87
N ASP A 9 -26.21 19.53 0.92
CA ASP A 9 -24.89 18.89 0.89
C ASP A 9 -23.88 19.52 1.88
N GLU A 10 -24.01 20.82 2.18
CA GLU A 10 -23.15 21.51 3.16
C GLU A 10 -23.45 21.09 4.60
N ASP A 11 -24.73 20.88 4.94
CA ASP A 11 -25.16 20.49 6.29
C ASP A 11 -24.79 19.04 6.62
N LEU A 12 -24.86 18.13 5.64
CA LEU A 12 -24.47 16.73 5.84
C LEU A 12 -22.95 16.60 6.00
N SER A 13 -22.18 17.41 5.25
CA SER A 13 -20.73 17.48 5.42
C SER A 13 -20.33 18.08 6.76
N GLY A 14 -21.09 19.06 7.27
CA GLY A 14 -20.89 19.67 8.59
C GLY A 14 -21.19 18.72 9.75
N LEU A 15 -22.30 17.97 9.67
CA LEU A 15 -22.69 16.97 10.66
C LEU A 15 -21.70 15.80 10.75
N MET A 16 -21.15 15.35 9.63
CA MET A 16 -20.09 14.33 9.59
C MET A 16 -18.75 14.85 10.17
N MET A 17 -18.52 16.16 10.12
CA MET A 17 -17.33 16.80 10.69
C MET A 17 -17.44 17.07 12.20
N GLU A 18 -18.64 17.29 12.73
CA GLU A 18 -18.84 17.40 14.18
C GLU A 18 -18.74 16.04 14.89
N GLU A 19 -19.23 14.95 14.27
CA GLU A 19 -19.04 13.59 14.82
C GLU A 19 -17.57 13.12 14.86
N SER A 20 -16.68 13.79 14.13
CA SER A 20 -15.24 13.50 14.13
C SER A 20 -14.43 14.38 15.09
N GLN A 21 -15.06 15.34 15.78
CA GLN A 21 -14.38 16.19 16.78
C GLN A 21 -14.27 15.53 18.18
N ASP A 22 -15.01 14.45 18.44
CA ASP A 22 -15.02 13.77 19.74
C ASP A 22 -14.19 12.46 19.80
N LEU A 23 -13.29 12.23 18.84
CA LEU A 23 -12.39 11.07 18.83
C LEU A 23 -10.93 11.45 19.09
N ASP A 24 -10.68 12.21 20.16
CA ASP A 24 -9.35 12.51 20.73
C ASP A 24 -8.72 11.28 21.45
N GLY A 25 -8.90 10.07 20.90
CA GLY A 25 -8.67 8.82 21.65
C GLY A 25 -7.69 7.81 21.03
N GLY A 26 -7.26 8.00 19.79
CA GLY A 26 -6.29 7.13 19.14
C GLY A 26 -5.49 7.95 18.16
N LYS A 27 -4.18 8.08 18.39
CA LYS A 27 -3.27 8.76 17.48
C LYS A 27 -3.57 8.34 16.05
N ASP A 28 -3.54 9.31 15.13
CA ASP A 28 -3.66 9.12 13.69
C ASP A 28 -2.46 8.33 13.10
N ASP A 29 -2.10 7.19 13.68
CA ASP A 29 -0.84 6.46 13.50
C ASP A 29 -0.60 6.05 12.04
N ILE A 30 -1.67 5.85 11.28
CA ILE A 30 -1.59 5.47 9.85
C ILE A 30 -1.82 6.68 8.94
N ALA A 31 -2.68 7.63 9.32
CA ALA A 31 -3.03 8.75 8.44
C ALA A 31 -1.85 9.72 8.25
N GLU A 32 -1.06 9.94 9.31
CA GLU A 32 0.09 10.84 9.25
C GLU A 32 1.21 10.32 8.33
N PRO A 33 1.66 9.05 8.43
CA PRO A 33 2.59 8.47 7.45
C PRO A 33 2.04 8.44 6.03
N LEU A 34 0.75 8.15 5.84
CA LEU A 34 0.11 8.17 4.52
C LEU A 34 0.07 9.58 3.91
N PHE A 35 -0.17 10.60 4.73
CA PHE A 35 -0.13 12.00 4.30
C PHE A 35 1.27 12.38 3.83
N ALA A 36 2.30 12.09 4.65
CA ALA A 36 3.69 12.39 4.30
C ALA A 36 4.12 11.67 3.01
N PHE A 37 3.68 10.43 2.83
CA PHE A 37 3.93 9.66 1.61
C PHE A 37 3.28 10.29 0.38
N LEU A 38 2.00 10.68 0.46
CA LEU A 38 1.29 11.32 -0.65
C LEU A 38 1.84 12.71 -0.97
N GLU A 39 2.23 13.48 0.04
CA GLU A 39 2.87 14.79 -0.12
C GLU A 39 4.17 14.66 -0.93
N GLU A 40 5.01 13.69 -0.58
CA GLU A 40 6.29 13.41 -1.27
C GLU A 40 6.07 12.85 -2.68
N LEU A 41 5.15 11.91 -2.86
CA LEU A 41 4.91 11.30 -4.17
C LEU A 41 4.26 12.28 -5.14
N CYS A 42 3.23 12.99 -4.71
CA CYS A 42 2.41 13.84 -5.59
C CYS A 42 2.93 15.28 -5.68
N GLU A 43 4.07 15.58 -5.05
CA GLU A 43 4.74 16.90 -5.05
C GLU A 43 3.80 18.04 -4.66
N LEU A 44 3.06 17.86 -3.57
CA LEU A 44 1.97 18.75 -3.16
C LEU A 44 2.51 20.00 -2.48
N ARG A 45 3.20 20.86 -3.26
CA ARG A 45 3.74 22.13 -2.80
C ARG A 45 2.61 23.08 -2.41
N GLY A 46 2.44 23.30 -1.10
CA GLY A 46 1.55 24.33 -0.55
C GLY A 46 0.11 23.90 -0.24
N VAL A 47 -0.21 22.60 -0.28
CA VAL A 47 -1.55 22.06 -0.01
C VAL A 47 -1.55 21.23 1.27
N SER A 48 -1.31 21.85 2.43
CA SER A 48 -0.94 21.09 3.64
C SER A 48 -2.08 20.85 4.63
N LYS A 49 -2.95 21.84 4.90
CA LYS A 49 -3.92 21.71 6.01
C LYS A 49 -5.26 21.08 5.62
N TRP A 50 -5.81 21.45 4.46
CA TRP A 50 -7.08 20.90 3.98
C TRP A 50 -6.93 19.42 3.61
N LEU A 51 -5.92 19.10 2.79
CA LEU A 51 -5.67 17.73 2.37
C LEU A 51 -5.36 16.80 3.56
N ARG A 52 -4.55 17.27 4.53
CA ARG A 52 -4.28 16.50 5.75
C ARG A 52 -5.56 16.19 6.53
N LYS A 53 -6.44 17.18 6.70
CA LYS A 53 -7.76 16.98 7.36
C LYS A 53 -8.63 15.99 6.59
N THR A 54 -8.73 16.14 5.27
CA THR A 54 -9.53 15.25 4.41
C THR A 54 -8.99 13.83 4.41
N LEU A 55 -7.66 13.65 4.37
CA LEU A 55 -7.04 12.33 4.41
C LEU A 55 -7.21 11.67 5.78
N ILE A 56 -7.04 12.43 6.88
CA ILE A 56 -7.30 11.91 8.23
C ILE A 56 -8.76 11.47 8.35
N SER A 57 -9.72 12.31 7.93
CA SER A 57 -11.14 11.96 7.96
C SER A 57 -11.44 10.74 7.09
N PHE A 58 -10.89 10.67 5.87
CA PHE A 58 -11.01 9.51 5.00
C PHE A 58 -10.43 8.24 5.65
N VAL A 59 -9.25 8.34 6.26
CA VAL A 59 -8.62 7.23 6.98
C VAL A 59 -9.51 6.84 8.15
N GLN A 60 -10.00 7.75 8.99
CA GLN A 60 -10.87 7.42 10.12
C GLN A 60 -12.19 6.76 9.67
N ILE A 61 -12.82 7.25 8.61
CA ILE A 61 -14.06 6.68 8.03
C ILE A 61 -13.81 5.27 7.46
N THR A 62 -12.69 5.07 6.74
CA THR A 62 -12.40 3.82 6.04
C THR A 62 -11.73 2.78 6.95
N TYR A 63 -10.87 3.24 7.87
CA TYR A 63 -10.07 2.44 8.80
C TYR A 63 -10.77 2.19 10.14
N GLY A 64 -11.77 2.98 10.53
CA GLY A 64 -12.44 2.83 11.83
C GLY A 64 -13.15 1.49 12.03
N LYS A 65 -13.60 0.81 10.97
CA LYS A 65 -14.25 -0.52 11.05
C LYS A 65 -13.91 -1.50 9.91
N THR A 66 -13.73 -1.02 8.68
CA THR A 66 -13.70 -1.90 7.48
C THR A 66 -12.32 -2.42 7.14
N ILE A 67 -11.27 -1.59 7.17
CA ILE A 67 -9.91 -2.04 6.85
C ILE A 67 -9.36 -2.98 7.92
N ASN A 68 -9.61 -2.76 9.21
CA ASN A 68 -9.15 -3.72 10.23
C ASN A 68 -9.78 -5.11 10.02
N ARG A 69 -11.08 -5.15 9.67
CA ARG A 69 -11.74 -6.40 9.27
C ARG A 69 -11.12 -6.98 8.02
N HIS A 70 -10.84 -6.16 7.01
CA HIS A 70 -10.27 -6.64 5.74
C HIS A 70 -8.82 -7.09 5.86
N ILE A 71 -8.00 -6.42 6.67
CA ILE A 71 -6.66 -6.85 7.05
C ILE A 71 -6.77 -8.19 7.77
N HIS A 72 -7.66 -8.31 8.76
CA HIS A 72 -7.86 -9.57 9.48
C HIS A 72 -8.33 -10.69 8.53
N GLU A 73 -9.28 -10.43 7.63
CA GLU A 73 -9.74 -11.38 6.60
C GLU A 73 -8.59 -11.78 5.67
N THR A 74 -7.77 -10.82 5.24
CA THR A 74 -6.63 -11.03 4.34
C THR A 74 -5.56 -11.86 5.03
N VAL A 75 -5.17 -11.50 6.26
CA VAL A 75 -4.20 -12.23 7.07
C VAL A 75 -4.72 -13.62 7.37
N SER A 76 -5.98 -13.75 7.81
CA SER A 76 -6.61 -15.06 8.03
C SER A 76 -6.66 -15.90 6.75
N GLY A 77 -6.81 -15.28 5.58
CA GLY A 77 -6.71 -15.93 4.28
C GLY A 77 -5.28 -16.38 3.95
N MET A 78 -4.29 -15.51 4.17
CA MET A 78 -2.86 -15.81 3.96
C MET A 78 -2.37 -16.96 4.85
N PHE A 79 -2.88 -17.05 6.08
CA PHE A 79 -2.57 -18.12 7.04
C PHE A 79 -3.64 -19.21 7.10
N SER A 80 -4.52 -19.27 6.11
CA SER A 80 -5.48 -20.37 5.99
C SER A 80 -4.75 -21.69 5.70
N GLU A 81 -5.37 -22.82 6.07
CA GLU A 81 -4.79 -24.15 5.85
C GLU A 81 -4.43 -24.38 4.37
N SER A 82 -5.27 -23.92 3.44
CA SER A 82 -5.02 -24.02 2.00
C SER A 82 -3.80 -23.22 1.55
N MET A 83 -3.64 -21.99 2.05
CA MET A 83 -2.46 -21.17 1.72
C MET A 83 -1.18 -21.72 2.36
N MET A 84 -1.25 -22.20 3.61
CA MET A 84 -0.11 -22.84 4.26
C MET A 84 0.33 -24.10 3.53
N LEU A 85 -0.61 -24.94 3.08
CA LEU A 85 -0.33 -26.10 2.24
C LEU A 85 0.28 -25.69 0.89
N TYR A 86 -0.25 -24.64 0.26
CA TYR A 86 0.31 -24.08 -0.97
C TYR A 86 1.76 -23.62 -0.78
N TYR A 87 2.06 -22.85 0.27
CA TYR A 87 3.42 -22.40 0.57
C TYR A 87 4.35 -23.58 0.86
N LEU A 88 3.92 -24.57 1.65
CA LEU A 88 4.73 -25.75 1.95
C LEU A 88 5.02 -26.58 0.69
N ASN A 89 4.04 -26.79 -0.19
CA ASN A 89 4.25 -27.48 -1.46
C ASN A 89 5.19 -26.68 -2.37
N THR A 90 5.00 -25.36 -2.46
CA THR A 90 5.87 -24.48 -3.24
C THR A 90 7.30 -24.56 -2.74
N ILE A 91 7.53 -24.47 -1.42
CA ILE A 91 8.85 -24.60 -0.81
C ILE A 91 9.43 -25.99 -1.08
N LYS A 92 8.63 -27.05 -0.91
CA LYS A 92 9.05 -28.43 -1.21
C LYS A 92 9.50 -28.57 -2.67
N ASP A 93 8.71 -28.10 -3.61
CA ASP A 93 8.96 -28.26 -5.05
C ASP A 93 10.16 -27.42 -5.51
N ASN A 94 10.41 -26.26 -4.89
CA ASN A 94 11.55 -25.41 -5.20
C ASN A 94 12.86 -25.85 -4.50
N ILE A 95 12.79 -26.35 -3.27
CA ILE A 95 13.98 -26.79 -2.50
C ILE A 95 14.37 -28.23 -2.83
N TRP A 96 13.38 -29.07 -3.12
CA TRP A 96 13.57 -30.48 -3.43
C TRP A 96 12.82 -30.82 -4.71
N PRO A 97 13.29 -30.35 -5.88
CA PRO A 97 12.76 -30.81 -7.14
C PRO A 97 13.02 -32.32 -7.16
N ILE A 98 11.96 -33.11 -6.97
CA ILE A 98 12.04 -34.55 -7.16
C ILE A 98 12.53 -34.73 -8.58
N GLU A 99 13.69 -35.39 -8.75
CA GLU A 99 14.24 -35.77 -10.04
C GLU A 99 13.25 -36.73 -10.71
N ASP A 100 12.21 -36.17 -11.34
CA ASP A 100 11.32 -36.88 -12.23
C ASP A 100 11.24 -36.06 -13.52
N GLU A 101 12.01 -36.57 -14.49
CA GLU A 101 11.93 -36.35 -15.93
C GLU A 101 11.57 -34.95 -16.44
N GLY A 102 12.62 -34.20 -16.79
CA GLY A 102 12.62 -33.43 -18.03
C GLY A 102 11.83 -32.12 -18.06
N ILE A 103 11.48 -31.53 -16.92
CA ILE A 103 11.02 -30.14 -16.90
C ILE A 103 12.26 -29.24 -16.94
N GLU A 104 12.83 -29.08 -18.13
CA GLU A 104 13.49 -27.82 -18.45
C GLU A 104 12.44 -26.75 -18.21
N THR A 105 12.52 -26.09 -17.05
CA THR A 105 11.92 -24.78 -16.93
C THR A 105 12.74 -23.93 -17.89
N GLN A 106 12.29 -23.87 -19.14
CA GLN A 106 12.71 -22.84 -20.05
C GLN A 106 12.30 -21.54 -19.38
N GLU A 107 13.19 -21.00 -18.54
CA GLU A 107 13.23 -19.58 -18.30
C GLU A 107 13.23 -19.00 -19.70
N LYS A 108 12.09 -18.45 -20.13
CA LYS A 108 12.08 -17.56 -21.28
C LYS A 108 13.18 -16.56 -20.94
N ILE A 109 14.25 -16.60 -21.72
CA ILE A 109 15.27 -15.57 -21.67
C ILE A 109 14.54 -14.36 -22.25
N ASP A 110 13.76 -13.67 -21.40
CA ASP A 110 13.11 -12.42 -21.76
C ASP A 110 14.25 -11.51 -22.16
N THR A 111 14.32 -11.17 -23.44
CA THR A 111 15.34 -10.27 -23.96
C THR A 111 15.26 -8.98 -23.16
N GLU A 112 16.37 -8.27 -22.95
CA GLU A 112 16.31 -6.97 -22.27
C GLU A 112 15.30 -6.01 -22.95
N GLU A 113 15.10 -6.15 -24.26
CA GLU A 113 14.05 -5.47 -25.01
C GLU A 113 12.62 -5.91 -24.61
N ASP A 114 12.37 -7.20 -24.43
CA ASP A 114 11.08 -7.72 -23.97
C ASP A 114 10.74 -7.21 -22.57
N LYS A 115 11.72 -7.20 -21.66
CA LYS A 115 11.56 -6.65 -20.30
C LYS A 115 11.23 -5.16 -20.33
N LEU A 116 11.89 -4.39 -21.19
CA LEU A 116 11.61 -2.96 -21.35
C LEU A 116 10.20 -2.72 -21.91
N ASN A 117 9.77 -3.51 -22.88
CA ASN A 117 8.44 -3.42 -23.49
C ASN A 117 7.34 -3.76 -22.47
N ILE A 118 7.48 -4.88 -21.75
CA ILE A 118 6.54 -5.29 -20.69
C ILE A 118 6.48 -4.22 -19.60
N ARG A 119 7.63 -3.66 -19.22
CA ARG A 119 7.68 -2.58 -18.23
C ARG A 119 6.96 -1.32 -18.71
N ALA A 120 7.10 -0.96 -19.99
CA ALA A 120 6.43 0.20 -20.56
C ALA A 120 4.90 0.02 -20.56
N GLU A 121 4.42 -1.16 -20.96
CA GLU A 121 3.00 -1.50 -20.93
C GLU A 121 2.45 -1.51 -19.50
N ALA A 122 3.15 -2.16 -18.57
CA ALA A 122 2.76 -2.18 -17.16
C ALA A 122 2.69 -0.77 -16.56
N ARG A 123 3.64 0.10 -16.92
CA ARG A 123 3.63 1.50 -16.50
C ARG A 123 2.42 2.25 -17.01
N GLU A 124 2.08 2.08 -18.29
CA GLU A 124 0.91 2.72 -18.89
C GLU A 124 -0.37 2.27 -18.19
N GLN A 125 -0.54 0.96 -17.99
CA GLN A 125 -1.69 0.42 -17.27
C GLN A 125 -1.76 0.94 -15.84
N PHE A 126 -0.63 0.99 -15.12
CA PHE A 126 -0.59 1.49 -13.75
C PHE A 126 -1.04 2.96 -13.64
N VAL A 127 -0.51 3.84 -14.49
CA VAL A 127 -0.82 5.28 -14.46
C VAL A 127 -2.23 5.58 -14.98
N ASN A 128 -2.81 4.71 -15.81
CA ASN A 128 -4.17 4.88 -16.34
C ASN A 128 -5.25 4.33 -15.39
N ASN A 129 -4.91 3.42 -14.48
CA ASN A 129 -5.85 2.81 -13.54
C ASN A 129 -5.75 3.41 -12.12
N LEU A 130 -5.70 4.73 -12.03
CA LEU A 130 -5.66 5.40 -10.73
C LEU A 130 -7.06 5.47 -10.09
N PRO A 131 -7.16 5.25 -8.77
CA PRO A 131 -8.42 5.42 -8.06
C PRO A 131 -8.95 6.85 -8.21
N VAL A 132 -10.22 6.99 -8.56
CA VAL A 132 -10.89 8.31 -8.70
C VAL A 132 -10.68 9.16 -7.45
N LEU A 133 -10.80 8.55 -6.27
CA LEU A 133 -10.57 9.23 -5.00
C LEU A 133 -9.18 9.86 -4.90
N LEU A 134 -8.12 9.15 -5.32
CA LEU A 134 -6.76 9.67 -5.29
C LEU A 134 -6.67 10.91 -6.17
N CYS A 135 -7.21 10.84 -7.39
CA CYS A 135 -7.24 11.97 -8.32
C CYS A 135 -8.04 13.16 -7.78
N THR A 136 -9.12 12.94 -7.03
CA THR A 136 -9.88 14.00 -6.37
C THR A 136 -9.10 14.64 -5.22
N LEU A 137 -8.36 13.85 -4.45
CA LEU A 137 -7.60 14.34 -3.29
C LEU A 137 -6.40 15.19 -3.69
N VAL A 138 -5.61 14.72 -4.66
CA VAL A 138 -4.31 15.34 -4.99
C VAL A 138 -4.30 16.07 -6.34
N GLY A 139 -5.35 15.90 -7.14
CA GLY A 139 -5.46 16.39 -8.52
C GLY A 139 -4.95 15.38 -9.54
N GLN A 140 -5.67 15.23 -10.67
CA GLN A 140 -5.37 14.23 -11.71
C GLN A 140 -3.91 14.25 -12.19
N GLN A 141 -3.33 15.44 -12.42
CA GLN A 141 -1.97 15.57 -12.93
C GLN A 141 -0.92 15.19 -11.87
N ASN A 142 -1.13 15.61 -10.63
CA ASN A 142 -0.24 15.27 -9.52
C ASN A 142 -0.33 13.78 -9.19
N ALA A 143 -1.53 13.19 -9.24
CA ALA A 143 -1.75 11.75 -9.06
C ALA A 143 -1.01 10.94 -10.12
N ARG A 144 -1.12 11.32 -11.40
CA ARG A 144 -0.39 10.65 -12.50
C ARG A 144 1.12 10.76 -12.36
N ARG A 145 1.63 11.95 -12.00
CA ARG A 145 3.07 12.15 -11.74
C ARG A 145 3.56 11.35 -10.55
N GLY A 146 2.79 11.34 -9.45
CA GLY A 146 3.13 10.57 -8.27
C GLY A 146 3.07 9.06 -8.50
N ALA A 147 2.10 8.58 -9.27
CA ALA A 147 2.03 7.20 -9.70
C ALA A 147 3.22 6.81 -10.57
N ASP A 148 3.62 7.67 -11.51
CA ASP A 148 4.81 7.44 -12.32
C ASP A 148 6.10 7.40 -11.49
N LYS A 149 6.25 8.35 -10.56
CA LYS A 149 7.37 8.40 -9.61
C LYS A 149 7.42 7.13 -8.75
N LEU A 150 6.27 6.69 -8.24
CA LEU A 150 6.14 5.45 -7.47
C LEU A 150 6.53 4.24 -8.32
N PHE A 151 5.96 4.12 -9.53
CA PHE A 151 6.26 3.03 -10.45
C PHE A 151 7.76 2.97 -10.73
N THR A 152 8.39 4.10 -11.05
CA THR A 152 9.84 4.17 -11.31
C THR A 152 10.67 3.80 -10.09
N THR A 153 10.27 4.26 -8.90
CA THR A 153 10.96 3.94 -7.63
C THR A 153 10.91 2.45 -7.33
N LEU A 154 9.77 1.80 -7.58
CA LEU A 154 9.60 0.35 -7.43
C LEU A 154 10.45 -0.47 -8.41
N GLN A 155 11.07 0.14 -9.41
CA GLN A 155 11.97 -0.56 -10.33
C GLN A 155 13.41 -0.59 -9.82
N HIS A 156 13.73 0.14 -8.75
CA HIS A 156 15.06 0.11 -8.15
C HIS A 156 15.21 -1.07 -7.18
N HIS A 157 15.79 -2.16 -7.69
CA HIS A 157 15.99 -3.40 -6.93
C HIS A 157 16.74 -3.19 -5.59
N ALA A 158 17.72 -2.28 -5.54
CA ALA A 158 18.45 -1.98 -4.31
C ALA A 158 17.56 -1.34 -3.23
N LEU A 159 16.68 -0.40 -3.62
CA LEU A 159 15.72 0.23 -2.70
C LEU A 159 14.69 -0.79 -2.22
N ASN A 160 14.15 -1.60 -3.14
CA ASN A 160 13.19 -2.65 -2.79
C ASN A 160 13.80 -3.69 -1.84
N LYS A 161 15.05 -4.09 -2.07
CA LYS A 161 15.77 -5.02 -1.20
C LYS A 161 15.95 -4.45 0.21
N ASN A 162 16.32 -3.18 0.32
CA ASN A 162 16.44 -2.50 1.61
C ASN A 162 15.08 -2.38 2.31
N LEU A 163 14.03 -1.98 1.59
CA LEU A 163 12.66 -1.92 2.11
C LEU A 163 12.22 -3.29 2.63
N PHE A 164 12.44 -4.36 1.86
CA PHE A 164 12.10 -5.72 2.26
C PHE A 164 12.80 -6.12 3.55
N TYR A 165 14.12 -5.94 3.65
CA TYR A 165 14.84 -6.31 4.87
C TYR A 165 14.41 -5.49 6.08
N THR A 166 14.13 -4.21 5.90
CA THR A 166 13.66 -3.35 7.00
C THR A 166 12.29 -3.81 7.49
N THR A 167 11.34 -4.06 6.59
CA THR A 167 10.01 -4.58 6.94
C THR A 167 10.10 -5.97 7.55
N PHE A 168 10.94 -6.85 6.99
CA PHE A 168 11.14 -8.21 7.50
C PHE A 168 11.77 -8.21 8.89
N GLU A 169 12.72 -7.32 9.16
CA GLU A 169 13.29 -7.13 10.50
C GLU A 169 12.22 -6.74 11.51
N VAL A 170 11.37 -5.75 11.18
CA VAL A 170 10.27 -5.34 12.06
C VAL A 170 9.31 -6.51 12.29
N LEU A 171 8.92 -7.25 11.24
CA LEU A 171 8.05 -8.42 11.37
C LEU A 171 8.65 -9.50 12.27
N LEU A 172 9.94 -9.83 12.10
CA LEU A 172 10.61 -10.82 12.94
C LEU A 172 10.66 -10.39 14.41
N ARG A 173 10.88 -9.09 14.67
CA ARG A 173 10.88 -8.52 16.02
C ARG A 173 9.52 -8.61 16.71
N GLU A 174 8.43 -8.48 15.96
CA GLU A 174 7.06 -8.58 16.47
C GLU A 174 6.61 -10.04 16.64
N LEU A 175 6.96 -10.93 15.69
CA LEU A 175 6.56 -12.34 15.73
C LEU A 175 7.35 -13.16 16.75
N PHE A 176 8.61 -12.80 17.00
CA PHE A 176 9.51 -13.51 17.89
C PHE A 176 10.19 -12.52 18.85
N PRO A 177 9.51 -12.05 19.90
CA PRO A 177 10.07 -11.11 20.85
C PRO A 177 11.34 -11.65 21.56
N GLU A 178 11.54 -12.98 21.60
CA GLU A 178 12.75 -13.62 22.13
C GLU A 178 14.02 -13.30 21.31
N LEU A 179 13.87 -13.00 20.01
CA LEU A 179 14.97 -12.56 19.16
C LEU A 179 15.50 -11.18 19.58
N GLN A 180 14.64 -10.28 20.09
CA GLN A 180 15.07 -8.97 20.58
C GLN A 180 16.04 -9.11 21.76
N ALA A 181 15.72 -9.96 22.73
CA ALA A 181 16.54 -10.22 23.92
C ALA A 181 17.93 -10.80 23.60
N HIS A 182 18.10 -11.44 22.44
CA HIS A 182 19.38 -11.98 21.98
C HIS A 182 20.20 -10.96 21.16
N MET A 183 19.55 -10.05 20.44
CA MET A 183 20.23 -9.01 19.67
C MET A 183 20.78 -7.90 20.57
N GLU A 184 20.09 -7.54 21.65
CA GLU A 184 20.56 -6.53 22.61
C GLU A 184 21.76 -6.99 23.45
N LYS A 185 21.97 -8.30 23.62
CA LYS A 185 23.14 -8.85 24.34
C LYS A 185 24.45 -8.85 23.55
N LYS A 186 24.42 -8.45 22.28
CA LYS A 186 25.60 -8.43 21.40
C LYS A 186 26.04 -7.03 20.96
N LEU A 187 25.35 -5.98 21.41
CA LEU A 187 25.84 -4.59 21.38
C LEU A 187 26.45 -4.22 22.73
#